data_AF-A0A7Y9MMB8-F1
#
_entry.id   AF-A0A7Y9MMB8-F1
#
_cell.length_a   1.000
_cell.length_b   1.000
_cell.length_c   1.000
_cell.angle_alpha   90.00
_cell.angle_beta   90.00
_cell.angle_gamma   90.00
#
_symmetry.space_group_name_H-M   'P 1'
#
loop_
_entity.id
_entity.type
_entity.pdbx_description
1 polymer ?
#
loop_
_entity_poly.entity_id
_entity_poly.type
_entity_poly.pdbx_seq_one_letter_code
_entity_poly.pdbx_strand_id
1 'polypeptide(L)'
;MPEFVDPYLEPASGVLRNRLGLTDRATLDRAEAELTEWRRAEMITRPVKVTGDLRQLQAIHRQLFQDVYDWAGQLRTVDIRKGTDPAAEFFMPVSRLESGAGFAFAELAEEHQLHGLDRDRFVARLAHHYDQVNYLHPFREGNGRTQRIFWTQIAAGAGFDLDWSRVTGAENDQASRAAMERQDFTELHAIFDRIVQPAAGGRLTPERAEQLRAFANLDSSLPPGRSAPSTSTGRSRRRATPGREAEEGRGL
;
A
#
# COMPACT_ATOMS: atom_id res chain seq x y z
N MET A 1 14.53 5.45 24.80
CA MET A 1 13.42 4.71 24.17
C MET A 1 13.95 3.33 23.81
N PRO A 2 13.21 2.22 24.05
CA PRO A 2 13.47 0.99 23.32
C PRO A 2 13.28 1.24 21.81
N GLU A 3 14.02 0.52 20.99
CA GLU A 3 13.87 0.57 19.53
C GLU A 3 12.50 -0.02 19.14
N PHE A 4 11.82 0.61 18.18
CA PHE A 4 10.54 0.12 17.70
C PHE A 4 10.74 -1.16 16.88
N VAL A 5 10.09 -2.25 17.30
CA VAL A 5 10.11 -3.54 16.60
C VAL A 5 8.76 -3.74 15.93
N ASP A 6 8.75 -3.83 14.59
CA ASP A 6 7.56 -4.18 13.82
C ASP A 6 7.20 -5.67 14.09
N PRO A 7 6.06 -5.97 14.74
CA PRO A 7 5.70 -7.34 15.10
C PRO A 7 5.34 -8.19 13.88
N TYR A 8 5.07 -7.57 12.73
CA TYR A 8 4.80 -8.27 11.48
C TYR A 8 6.07 -8.79 10.80
N LEU A 9 7.26 -8.35 11.21
CA LEU A 9 8.53 -8.82 10.66
C LEU A 9 9.10 -10.00 11.46
N GLU A 10 9.77 -10.90 10.74
CA GLU A 10 10.66 -11.89 11.30
C GLU A 10 12.02 -11.20 11.60
N PRO A 11 12.50 -11.16 12.86
CA PRO A 11 13.63 -10.33 13.25
C PRO A 11 14.97 -10.64 12.57
N ALA A 12 15.24 -11.87 12.16
CA ALA A 12 16.53 -12.25 11.57
C ALA A 12 16.64 -11.86 10.09
N SER A 13 15.53 -11.91 9.36
CA SER A 13 15.45 -11.63 7.91
C SER A 13 14.89 -10.27 7.55
N GLY A 14 14.10 -9.64 8.44
CA GLY A 14 13.33 -8.43 8.15
C GLY A 14 12.19 -8.66 7.14
N VAL A 15 11.85 -9.92 6.84
CA VAL A 15 10.76 -10.31 5.94
C VAL A 15 9.44 -10.44 6.73
N LEU A 16 8.30 -10.17 6.09
CA LEU A 16 6.99 -10.33 6.72
C LEU A 16 6.76 -11.78 7.16
N ARG A 17 6.34 -11.97 8.41
CA ARG A 17 5.93 -13.27 8.96
C ARG A 17 4.79 -13.84 8.12
N ASN A 18 5.02 -15.03 7.58
CA ASN A 18 4.13 -15.68 6.62
C ASN A 18 3.95 -17.17 6.95
N ARG A 19 2.81 -17.72 6.53
CA ARG A 19 2.38 -19.10 6.78
C ARG A 19 3.22 -20.15 6.05
N LEU A 20 4.05 -19.71 5.10
CA LEU A 20 4.92 -20.53 4.27
C LEU A 20 6.33 -20.72 4.87
N GLY A 21 6.65 -19.99 5.95
CA GLY A 21 7.98 -20.04 6.59
C GLY A 21 9.10 -19.42 5.75
N LEU A 22 8.78 -18.60 4.74
CA LEU A 22 9.75 -18.00 3.83
C LEU A 22 10.47 -16.82 4.49
N THR A 23 11.80 -16.84 4.46
CA THR A 23 12.68 -15.78 5.02
C THR A 23 13.44 -15.00 3.95
N ASP A 24 13.23 -15.31 2.66
CA ASP A 24 13.73 -14.53 1.53
C ASP A 24 12.61 -13.66 0.92
N ARG A 25 12.90 -12.38 0.71
CA ARG A 25 11.94 -11.40 0.21
C ARG A 25 11.45 -11.75 -1.19
N ALA A 26 12.36 -12.03 -2.11
CA ALA A 26 12.02 -12.29 -3.52
C ALA A 26 11.25 -13.62 -3.72
N THR A 27 11.42 -14.57 -2.81
CA THR A 27 10.66 -15.83 -2.81
C THR A 27 9.29 -15.65 -2.15
N LEU A 28 9.18 -14.85 -1.09
CA LEU A 28 7.88 -14.47 -0.52
C LEU A 28 7.04 -13.68 -1.53
N ASP A 29 7.60 -12.65 -2.19
CA ASP A 29 6.88 -11.82 -3.16
C ASP A 29 6.27 -12.66 -4.30
N ARG A 30 7.02 -13.64 -4.82
CA ARG A 30 6.53 -14.57 -5.86
C ARG A 30 5.42 -15.48 -5.35
N ALA A 31 5.63 -16.14 -4.20
CA ALA A 31 4.63 -17.03 -3.62
C ALA A 31 3.34 -16.29 -3.24
N GLU A 32 3.45 -15.06 -2.72
CA GLU A 32 2.31 -14.19 -2.43
C GLU A 32 1.56 -13.79 -3.72
N ALA A 33 2.28 -13.40 -4.78
CA ALA A 33 1.66 -13.05 -6.06
C ALA A 33 0.88 -14.22 -6.66
N GLU A 34 1.45 -15.43 -6.66
CA GLU A 34 0.79 -16.65 -7.14
C GLU A 34 -0.45 -17.00 -6.30
N LEU A 35 -0.31 -17.05 -4.96
CA LEU A 35 -1.41 -17.39 -4.04
C LEU A 35 -2.57 -16.37 -4.09
N THR A 36 -2.25 -15.08 -4.08
CA THR A 36 -3.27 -14.02 -4.14
C THR A 36 -3.99 -14.00 -5.49
N GLU A 37 -3.36 -14.45 -6.57
CA GLU A 37 -3.99 -14.54 -7.89
C GLU A 37 -4.94 -15.75 -8.00
N TRP A 38 -4.59 -16.93 -7.47
CA TRP A 38 -5.55 -18.04 -7.37
C TRP A 38 -6.78 -17.64 -6.53
N ARG A 39 -6.59 -16.87 -5.46
CA ARG A 39 -7.71 -16.35 -4.65
C ARG A 39 -8.52 -15.27 -5.34
N ARG A 40 -7.91 -14.41 -6.17
CA ARG A 40 -8.63 -13.47 -7.05
C ARG A 40 -9.51 -14.23 -8.05
N ALA A 41 -8.98 -15.28 -8.68
CA ALA A 41 -9.75 -16.12 -9.60
C ALA A 41 -10.91 -16.84 -8.88
N GLU A 42 -10.70 -17.32 -7.65
CA GLU A 42 -11.78 -17.92 -6.84
C GLU A 42 -12.95 -16.94 -6.62
N MET A 43 -12.68 -15.63 -6.45
CA MET A 43 -13.73 -14.61 -6.27
C MET A 43 -14.74 -14.49 -7.42
N ILE A 44 -14.42 -15.00 -8.63
CA ILE A 44 -15.39 -15.06 -9.74
C ILE A 44 -16.55 -16.02 -9.40
N THR A 45 -16.25 -17.13 -8.73
CA THR A 45 -17.25 -18.15 -8.34
C THR A 45 -17.71 -18.03 -6.89
N ARG A 46 -16.88 -17.44 -6.02
CA ARG A 46 -17.12 -17.20 -4.60
C ARG A 46 -16.82 -15.73 -4.26
N PRO A 47 -17.62 -14.78 -4.75
CA PRO A 47 -17.38 -13.36 -4.53
C PRO A 47 -17.59 -12.98 -3.06
N VAL A 48 -16.77 -12.06 -2.57
CA VAL A 48 -17.06 -11.34 -1.31
C VAL A 48 -18.37 -10.57 -1.48
N LYS A 49 -19.26 -10.68 -0.49
CA LYS A 49 -20.50 -9.91 -0.43
C LYS A 49 -20.17 -8.40 -0.40
N VAL A 50 -20.78 -7.64 -1.30
CA VAL A 50 -20.70 -6.17 -1.30
C VAL A 50 -21.52 -5.63 -0.13
N THR A 51 -20.91 -4.79 0.71
CA THR A 51 -21.53 -4.13 1.86
C THR A 51 -21.18 -2.64 1.99
N GLY A 52 -20.23 -2.13 1.20
CA GLY A 52 -19.86 -0.71 1.20
C GLY A 52 -19.08 -0.24 2.43
N ASP A 53 -18.54 -1.17 3.22
CA ASP A 53 -17.96 -0.88 4.54
C ASP A 53 -16.57 -1.51 4.74
N LEU A 54 -15.96 -1.19 5.88
CA LEU A 54 -14.67 -1.76 6.31
C LEU A 54 -14.69 -3.30 6.34
N ARG A 55 -15.85 -3.91 6.62
CA ARG A 55 -15.99 -5.37 6.69
C ARG A 55 -15.82 -6.02 5.32
N GLN A 56 -16.27 -5.36 4.25
CA GLN A 56 -15.99 -5.78 2.88
C GLN A 56 -14.49 -5.76 2.59
N LEU A 57 -13.78 -4.68 2.92
CA LEU A 57 -12.31 -4.61 2.75
C LEU A 57 -11.61 -5.73 3.53
N GLN A 58 -11.97 -5.95 4.79
CA GLN A 58 -11.40 -7.02 5.61
C GLN A 58 -11.69 -8.41 5.04
N ALA A 59 -12.88 -8.63 4.47
CA ALA A 59 -13.24 -9.90 3.83
C ALA A 59 -12.49 -10.14 2.51
N ILE A 60 -12.31 -9.09 1.68
CA ILE A 60 -11.48 -9.15 0.46
C ILE A 60 -10.03 -9.44 0.82
N HIS A 61 -9.46 -8.71 1.79
CA HIS A 61 -8.08 -8.90 2.23
C HIS A 61 -7.88 -10.32 2.78
N ARG A 62 -8.80 -10.79 3.63
CA ARG A 62 -8.76 -12.17 4.13
C ARG A 62 -8.76 -13.18 2.98
N GLN A 63 -9.69 -13.08 2.04
CA GLN A 63 -9.78 -14.06 0.95
C GLN A 63 -8.55 -14.04 0.04
N LEU A 64 -7.97 -12.87 -0.24
CA LEU A 64 -6.71 -12.76 -1.00
C LEU A 64 -5.51 -13.37 -0.27
N PHE A 65 -5.31 -13.02 1.00
CA PHE A 65 -4.04 -13.22 1.71
C PHE A 65 -4.05 -14.38 2.73
N GLN A 66 -5.18 -15.08 2.92
CA GLN A 66 -5.34 -16.15 3.92
C GLN A 66 -4.29 -17.28 3.84
N ASP A 67 -3.74 -17.58 2.67
CA ASP A 67 -2.71 -18.63 2.53
C ASP A 67 -1.29 -18.11 2.80
N VAL A 68 -1.11 -16.78 2.85
CA VAL A 68 0.19 -16.12 3.00
C VAL A 68 0.38 -15.60 4.43
N TYR A 69 -0.65 -15.01 5.04
CA TYR A 69 -0.54 -14.28 6.31
C TYR A 69 -1.60 -14.70 7.33
N ASP A 70 -1.18 -14.99 8.56
CA ASP A 70 -2.13 -15.28 9.67
C ASP A 70 -2.97 -14.05 10.06
N TRP A 71 -2.48 -12.85 9.74
CA TRP A 71 -3.17 -11.57 9.95
C TRP A 71 -4.08 -11.16 8.78
N ALA A 72 -4.34 -12.03 7.79
CA ALA A 72 -5.17 -11.70 6.64
C ALA A 72 -6.60 -11.28 7.04
N GLY A 73 -6.99 -10.06 6.65
CA GLY A 73 -8.24 -9.40 7.03
C GLY A 73 -8.23 -8.67 8.39
N GLN A 74 -7.14 -8.73 9.13
CA GLN A 74 -6.97 -7.98 10.38
C GLN A 74 -6.43 -6.58 10.10
N LEU A 75 -6.91 -5.58 10.84
CA LEU A 75 -6.36 -4.22 10.76
C LEU A 75 -4.92 -4.21 11.29
N ARG A 76 -4.09 -3.32 10.75
CA ARG A 76 -2.71 -3.15 11.23
C ARG A 76 -2.68 -2.58 12.66
N THR A 77 -1.69 -3.02 13.43
CA THR A 77 -1.43 -2.57 14.81
C THR A 77 -0.26 -1.61 14.93
N VAL A 78 0.34 -1.21 13.80
CA VAL A 78 1.48 -0.27 13.74
C VAL A 78 1.24 0.85 12.72
N ASP A 79 1.83 2.01 12.98
CA ASP A 79 1.83 3.14 12.04
C ASP A 79 2.77 2.86 10.86
N ILE A 80 2.33 3.24 9.65
CA ILE A 80 3.03 2.95 8.41
C ILE A 80 2.95 4.14 7.44
N ARG A 81 3.86 4.14 6.46
CA ARG A 81 3.93 5.07 5.34
C ARG A 81 4.28 4.31 4.07
N LYS A 82 4.12 4.93 2.90
CA LYS A 82 4.48 4.31 1.63
C LYS A 82 6.01 4.22 1.50
N GLY A 83 6.53 3.01 1.31
CA GLY A 83 7.96 2.78 1.08
C GLY A 83 8.85 3.04 2.30
N THR A 84 10.14 3.23 2.06
CA THR A 84 11.18 3.41 3.10
C THR A 84 11.67 4.85 3.23
N ASP A 85 11.09 5.80 2.48
CA ASP A 85 11.53 7.20 2.49
C ASP A 85 11.26 7.85 3.86
N PRO A 86 12.29 8.38 4.56
CA PRO A 86 12.10 9.11 5.81
C PRO A 86 11.22 10.36 5.69
N ALA A 87 11.08 10.95 4.51
CA ALA A 87 10.27 12.13 4.24
C ALA A 87 8.81 11.82 3.85
N ALA A 88 8.48 10.57 3.50
CA ALA A 88 7.10 10.20 3.18
C ALA A 88 6.21 10.32 4.43
N GLU A 89 5.05 10.94 4.27
CA GLU A 89 4.05 11.10 5.33
C GLU A 89 3.45 9.75 5.76
N PHE A 90 2.99 9.69 7.01
CA PHE A 90 2.29 8.54 7.54
C PHE A 90 0.84 8.51 7.04
N PHE A 91 0.36 7.30 6.75
CA PHE A 91 -1.06 7.02 6.65
C PHE A 91 -1.75 7.25 8.00
N MET A 92 -3.09 7.17 8.04
CA MET A 92 -3.87 7.42 9.25
C MET A 92 -3.29 6.72 10.50
N PRO A 93 -3.08 7.41 11.63
CA PRO A 93 -2.58 6.77 12.85
C PRO A 93 -3.46 5.59 13.29
N VAL A 94 -2.88 4.48 13.75
CA VAL A 94 -3.64 3.28 14.19
C VAL A 94 -4.70 3.63 15.23
N SER A 95 -4.37 4.55 16.15
CA SER A 95 -5.27 5.06 17.19
C SER A 95 -6.51 5.78 16.66
N ARG A 96 -6.54 6.12 15.37
CA ARG A 96 -7.68 6.74 14.67
C ARG A 96 -8.31 5.84 13.60
N LEU A 97 -7.65 4.76 13.20
CA LEU A 97 -8.00 3.95 12.04
C LEU A 97 -9.47 3.51 12.00
N GLU A 98 -9.98 2.91 13.07
CA GLU A 98 -11.38 2.46 13.14
C GLU A 98 -12.37 3.63 13.10
N SER A 99 -12.05 4.75 13.78
CA SER A 99 -12.91 5.94 13.77
C SER A 99 -12.94 6.65 12.43
N GLY A 100 -11.79 6.74 11.73
CA GLY A 100 -11.71 7.31 10.39
C GLY A 100 -12.38 6.43 9.33
N ALA A 101 -12.22 5.10 9.46
CA ALA A 101 -12.97 4.16 8.62
C ALA A 101 -14.48 4.28 8.85
N GLY A 102 -14.92 4.43 10.11
CA GLY A 102 -16.32 4.68 10.44
C GLY A 102 -16.88 5.93 9.77
N PHE A 103 -16.11 7.02 9.72
CA PHE A 103 -16.48 8.24 9.01
C PHE A 103 -16.55 8.05 7.49
N ALA A 104 -15.47 7.56 6.88
CA ALA A 104 -15.37 7.41 5.41
C ALA A 104 -16.46 6.47 4.85
N PHE A 105 -16.75 5.34 5.53
CA PHE A 105 -17.80 4.42 5.08
C PHE A 105 -19.21 4.87 5.44
N ALA A 106 -19.38 5.78 6.42
CA ALA A 106 -20.68 6.44 6.63
C ALA A 106 -20.98 7.41 5.49
N GLU A 107 -20.02 8.25 5.07
CA GLU A 107 -20.20 9.17 3.93
C GLU A 107 -20.52 8.40 2.63
N LEU A 108 -19.79 7.30 2.36
CA LEU A 108 -20.08 6.44 1.20
C LEU A 108 -21.48 5.80 1.24
N ALA A 109 -21.99 5.47 2.43
CA ALA A 109 -23.33 4.91 2.61
C ALA A 109 -24.44 5.97 2.47
N GLU A 110 -24.20 7.19 2.96
CA GLU A 110 -25.08 8.35 2.77
C GLU A 110 -25.22 8.71 1.28
N GLU A 111 -24.13 8.58 0.50
CA GLU A 111 -24.14 8.70 -0.96
C GLU A 111 -24.59 7.43 -1.70
N HIS A 112 -25.32 6.54 -1.01
CA HIS A 112 -25.91 5.32 -1.57
C HIS A 112 -24.91 4.45 -2.34
N GLN A 113 -23.66 4.37 -1.88
CA GLN A 113 -22.57 3.65 -2.52
C GLN A 113 -22.32 4.09 -3.98
N LEU A 114 -22.52 5.38 -4.28
CA LEU A 114 -22.38 6.03 -5.59
C LEU A 114 -23.43 5.64 -6.64
N HIS A 115 -24.52 4.96 -6.24
CA HIS A 115 -25.61 4.59 -7.14
C HIS A 115 -26.38 5.82 -7.66
N GLY A 116 -26.79 5.77 -8.93
CA GLY A 116 -27.67 6.78 -9.55
C GLY A 116 -26.97 8.07 -9.98
N LEU A 117 -25.64 8.14 -9.89
CA LEU A 117 -24.84 9.25 -10.41
C LEU A 117 -24.64 9.13 -11.93
N ASP A 118 -24.56 10.28 -12.62
CA ASP A 118 -23.95 10.34 -13.95
C ASP A 118 -22.45 10.06 -13.88
N ARG A 119 -21.81 9.79 -15.04
CA ARG A 119 -20.39 9.40 -15.10
C ARG A 119 -19.47 10.42 -14.45
N ASP A 120 -19.69 11.71 -14.70
CA ASP A 120 -18.75 12.75 -14.29
C ASP A 120 -18.84 12.99 -12.78
N ARG A 121 -20.05 12.95 -12.22
CA ARG A 121 -20.26 12.91 -10.76
C ARG A 121 -19.70 11.63 -10.12
N PHE A 122 -19.89 10.48 -10.77
CA PHE A 122 -19.35 9.20 -10.30
C PHE A 122 -17.81 9.25 -10.23
N VAL A 123 -17.14 9.74 -11.27
CA VAL A 123 -15.67 9.93 -11.29
C VAL A 123 -15.21 10.84 -10.15
N ALA A 124 -15.85 11.99 -9.98
CA ALA A 124 -15.47 12.96 -8.94
C ALA A 124 -15.65 12.40 -7.51
N ARG A 125 -16.77 11.71 -7.24
CA ARG A 125 -17.02 11.10 -5.92
C ARG A 125 -16.16 9.84 -5.70
N LEU A 126 -15.94 9.02 -6.72
CA LEU A 126 -15.02 7.88 -6.63
C LEU A 126 -13.61 8.34 -6.26
N ALA A 127 -13.08 9.40 -6.88
CA ALA A 127 -11.76 9.94 -6.54
C ALA A 127 -11.66 10.37 -5.07
N HIS A 128 -12.68 11.07 -4.55
CA HIS A 128 -12.77 11.49 -3.14
C HIS A 128 -12.80 10.31 -2.17
N HIS A 129 -13.69 9.34 -2.38
CA HIS A 129 -13.80 8.18 -1.49
C HIS A 129 -12.61 7.23 -1.60
N TYR A 130 -12.01 7.12 -2.80
CA TYR A 130 -10.75 6.38 -3.00
C TYR A 130 -9.62 6.98 -2.17
N ASP A 131 -9.43 8.30 -2.21
CA ASP A 131 -8.37 8.97 -1.44
C ASP A 131 -8.53 8.74 0.06
N GLN A 132 -9.74 8.92 0.60
CA GLN A 132 -10.03 8.64 2.01
C GLN A 132 -9.62 7.21 2.40
N VAL A 133 -10.08 6.20 1.66
CA VAL A 133 -9.77 4.79 1.95
C VAL A 133 -8.29 4.47 1.73
N ASN A 134 -7.63 5.13 0.79
CA ASN A 134 -6.19 5.02 0.57
C ASN A 134 -5.39 5.60 1.75
N TYR A 135 -5.83 6.73 2.32
CA TYR A 135 -5.24 7.33 3.52
C TYR A 135 -5.46 6.51 4.80
N LEU A 136 -6.59 5.79 4.94
CA LEU A 136 -6.77 4.81 6.03
C LEU A 136 -5.65 3.76 6.02
N HIS A 137 -5.31 3.26 4.83
CA HIS A 137 -4.32 2.20 4.60
C HIS A 137 -4.42 1.04 5.62
N PRO A 138 -5.59 0.40 5.76
CA PRO A 138 -5.96 -0.35 6.97
C PRO A 138 -5.16 -1.63 7.27
N PHE A 139 -4.43 -2.18 6.30
CA PHE A 139 -3.68 -3.44 6.43
C PHE A 139 -2.17 -3.22 6.47
N ARG A 140 -1.39 -4.19 6.99
CA ARG A 140 0.08 -4.10 7.04
C ARG A 140 0.74 -4.15 5.65
N GLU A 141 0.17 -4.94 4.74
CA GLU A 141 0.53 -5.09 3.33
C GLU A 141 -0.74 -5.55 2.57
N GLY A 142 -0.79 -5.35 1.25
CA GLY A 142 -1.90 -5.79 0.40
C GLY A 142 -3.03 -4.77 0.21
N ASN A 143 -2.87 -3.53 0.70
CA ASN A 143 -3.89 -2.47 0.63
C ASN A 143 -4.37 -2.19 -0.80
N GLY A 144 -3.47 -1.86 -1.73
CA GLY A 144 -3.85 -1.54 -3.12
C GLY A 144 -4.58 -2.68 -3.82
N ARG A 145 -4.09 -3.93 -3.67
CA ARG A 145 -4.73 -5.14 -4.23
C ARG A 145 -6.13 -5.38 -3.68
N THR A 146 -6.36 -5.06 -2.40
CA THR A 146 -7.67 -5.15 -1.74
C THR A 146 -8.62 -4.04 -2.22
N GLN A 147 -8.14 -2.79 -2.21
CA GLN A 147 -8.94 -1.62 -2.60
C GLN A 147 -9.38 -1.68 -4.07
N ARG A 148 -8.53 -2.13 -5.00
CA ARG A 148 -8.92 -2.27 -6.41
C ARG A 148 -10.13 -3.21 -6.60
N ILE A 149 -10.20 -4.31 -5.86
CA ILE A 149 -11.35 -5.22 -5.87
C ILE A 149 -12.59 -4.55 -5.26
N PHE A 150 -12.42 -3.88 -4.11
CA PHE A 150 -13.51 -3.15 -3.45
C PHE A 150 -14.13 -2.10 -4.38
N TRP A 151 -13.31 -1.24 -4.98
CA TRP A 151 -13.77 -0.18 -5.88
C TRP A 151 -14.36 -0.73 -7.18
N THR A 152 -13.81 -1.81 -7.75
CA THR A 152 -14.46 -2.51 -8.89
C THR A 152 -15.83 -3.08 -8.51
N GLN A 153 -16.02 -3.56 -7.27
CA GLN A 153 -17.32 -4.03 -6.80
C GLN A 153 -18.33 -2.89 -6.56
N ILE A 154 -17.89 -1.77 -6.00
CA ILE A 154 -18.74 -0.57 -5.80
C ILE A 154 -19.14 0.03 -7.15
N ALA A 155 -18.18 0.24 -8.06
CA ALA A 155 -18.45 0.72 -9.41
C ALA A 155 -19.45 -0.17 -10.15
N ALA A 156 -19.27 -1.50 -10.09
CA ALA A 156 -20.17 -2.45 -10.73
C ALA A 156 -21.62 -2.35 -10.21
N GLY A 157 -21.81 -2.07 -8.91
CA GLY A 157 -23.12 -1.78 -8.33
C GLY A 157 -23.73 -0.49 -8.90
N ALA A 158 -22.92 0.57 -8.99
CA ALA A 158 -23.32 1.87 -9.52
C ALA A 158 -23.52 1.91 -11.06
N GLY A 159 -23.23 0.82 -11.78
CA GLY A 159 -23.37 0.74 -13.24
C GLY A 159 -22.12 1.13 -14.04
N PHE A 160 -20.94 1.14 -13.40
CA PHE A 160 -19.65 1.47 -14.02
C PHE A 160 -18.62 0.34 -13.87
N ASP A 161 -17.64 0.32 -14.76
CA ASP A 161 -16.49 -0.57 -14.73
C ASP A 161 -15.21 0.26 -14.59
N LEU A 162 -14.22 -0.29 -13.87
CA LEU A 162 -12.90 0.32 -13.68
C LEU A 162 -11.86 -0.50 -14.44
N ASP A 163 -11.40 0.02 -15.58
CA ASP A 163 -10.33 -0.62 -16.35
C ASP A 163 -8.96 -0.28 -15.76
N TRP A 164 -8.59 -1.01 -14.69
CA TRP A 164 -7.29 -0.88 -14.04
C TRP A 164 -6.10 -1.17 -14.96
N SER A 165 -6.28 -1.79 -16.13
CA SER A 165 -5.16 -1.99 -17.08
C SER A 165 -4.69 -0.68 -17.73
N ARG A 166 -5.52 0.37 -17.67
CA ARG A 166 -5.26 1.69 -18.27
C ARG A 166 -4.63 2.69 -17.28
N VAL A 167 -3.99 2.20 -16.22
CA VAL A 167 -3.21 2.98 -15.24
C VAL A 167 -2.00 2.14 -14.79
N THR A 168 -0.92 2.76 -14.30
CA THR A 168 0.22 2.02 -13.73
C THR A 168 0.33 2.20 -12.21
N GLY A 169 1.01 1.26 -11.54
CA GLY A 169 1.28 1.35 -10.09
C GLY A 169 1.98 2.66 -9.71
N ALA A 170 3.01 3.03 -10.46
CA ALA A 170 3.78 4.27 -10.25
C ALA A 170 2.94 5.55 -10.45
N GLU A 171 2.05 5.56 -11.45
CA GLU A 171 1.15 6.68 -11.74
C GLU A 171 0.09 6.84 -10.64
N ASN A 172 -0.53 5.74 -10.21
CA ASN A 172 -1.47 5.76 -9.07
C ASN A 172 -0.78 6.21 -7.78
N ASP A 173 0.44 5.74 -7.52
CA ASP A 173 1.24 6.14 -6.37
C ASP A 173 1.64 7.62 -6.42
N GLN A 174 1.91 8.18 -7.60
CA GLN A 174 2.18 9.60 -7.78
C GLN A 174 0.94 10.44 -7.47
N ALA A 175 -0.19 10.12 -8.10
CA ALA A 175 -1.46 10.81 -7.89
C ALA A 175 -1.93 10.73 -6.43
N SER A 176 -1.76 9.56 -5.79
CA SER A 176 -2.07 9.36 -4.37
C SER A 176 -1.20 10.22 -3.44
N ARG A 177 0.09 10.38 -3.74
CA ARG A 177 0.96 11.30 -3.00
C ARG A 177 0.57 12.75 -3.22
N ALA A 178 0.18 13.14 -4.43
CA ALA A 178 -0.29 14.49 -4.74
C ALA A 178 -1.57 14.85 -3.95
N ALA A 179 -2.54 13.95 -3.92
CA ALA A 179 -3.74 14.11 -3.13
C ALA A 179 -3.43 14.22 -1.62
N MET A 180 -2.67 13.27 -1.07
CA MET A 180 -2.32 13.26 0.36
C MET A 180 -1.50 14.50 0.77
N GLU A 181 -0.30 14.68 0.21
CA GLU A 181 0.71 15.65 0.67
C GLU A 181 0.36 17.10 0.29
N ARG A 182 -0.42 17.31 -0.79
CA ARG A 182 -0.68 18.64 -1.37
C ARG A 182 -2.16 18.99 -1.51
N GLN A 183 -3.06 18.06 -1.20
CA GLN A 183 -4.50 18.19 -1.44
C GLN A 183 -4.82 18.47 -2.92
N ASP A 184 -3.97 17.96 -3.82
CA ASP A 184 -4.11 18.07 -5.28
C ASP A 184 -4.67 16.78 -5.87
N PHE A 185 -5.98 16.77 -6.09
CA PHE A 185 -6.72 15.64 -6.62
C PHE A 185 -6.71 15.58 -8.16
N THR A 186 -6.02 16.49 -8.85
CA THR A 186 -6.08 16.64 -10.32
C THR A 186 -5.65 15.36 -11.04
N GLU A 187 -4.50 14.78 -10.64
CA GLU A 187 -4.00 13.54 -11.25
C GLU A 187 -4.91 12.34 -10.92
N LEU A 188 -5.44 12.28 -9.70
CA LEU A 188 -6.32 11.18 -9.27
C LEU A 188 -7.66 11.21 -10.03
N HIS A 189 -8.24 12.39 -10.22
CA HIS A 189 -9.43 12.58 -11.05
C HIS A 189 -9.16 12.23 -12.51
N ALA A 190 -7.99 12.58 -13.06
CA ALA A 190 -7.61 12.23 -14.43
C ALA A 190 -7.44 10.71 -14.62
N ILE A 191 -6.93 9.98 -13.61
CA ILE A 191 -6.91 8.52 -13.60
C ILE A 191 -8.34 7.97 -13.65
N PHE A 192 -9.23 8.42 -12.75
CA PHE A 192 -10.60 7.89 -12.70
C PHE A 192 -11.42 8.23 -13.94
N ASP A 193 -11.32 9.44 -14.49
CA ASP A 193 -11.93 9.77 -15.78
C ASP A 193 -11.44 8.82 -16.87
N ARG A 194 -10.12 8.54 -16.93
CA ARG A 194 -9.56 7.64 -17.94
C ARG A 194 -10.05 6.19 -17.80
N ILE A 195 -10.19 5.66 -16.59
CA ILE A 195 -10.50 4.22 -16.37
C ILE A 195 -11.99 3.91 -16.16
N VAL A 196 -12.85 4.90 -15.85
CA VAL A 196 -14.29 4.70 -15.68
C VAL A 196 -15.01 4.62 -17.03
N GLN A 197 -15.68 3.48 -17.25
CA GLN A 197 -16.52 3.21 -18.41
C GLN A 197 -17.89 2.65 -17.99
N PRO A 198 -18.96 2.78 -18.80
CA PRO A 198 -20.25 2.17 -18.49
C PRO A 198 -20.16 0.64 -18.36
N ALA A 199 -20.83 0.06 -17.36
CA ALA A 199 -20.80 -1.38 -17.13
C ALA A 199 -21.63 -2.15 -18.16
N ALA A 200 -21.04 -3.19 -18.76
CA ALA A 200 -21.77 -4.13 -19.61
C ALA A 200 -22.71 -5.08 -18.83
N GLY A 201 -22.65 -5.11 -17.49
CA GLY A 201 -23.52 -5.99 -16.69
C GLY A 201 -23.12 -6.29 -15.24
N GLY A 202 -22.72 -5.27 -14.45
CA GLY A 202 -22.82 -5.27 -12.98
C GLY A 202 -22.19 -6.41 -12.14
N ARG A 203 -21.31 -7.25 -12.69
CA ARG A 203 -20.65 -8.36 -11.95
C ARG A 203 -19.15 -8.41 -12.26
N LEU A 204 -18.35 -8.97 -11.35
CA LEU A 204 -16.95 -9.27 -11.63
C LEU A 204 -16.86 -10.39 -12.69
N THR A 205 -16.70 -10.01 -13.97
CA THR A 205 -16.55 -10.95 -15.07
C THR A 205 -15.10 -11.48 -15.17
N PRO A 206 -14.84 -12.56 -15.93
CA PRO A 206 -13.48 -13.00 -16.23
C PRO A 206 -12.60 -11.90 -16.83
N GLU A 207 -13.13 -11.04 -17.73
CA GLU A 207 -12.35 -9.92 -18.29
C GLU A 207 -11.95 -8.92 -17.21
N ARG A 208 -12.85 -8.61 -16.26
CA ARG A 208 -12.55 -7.70 -15.13
C ARG A 208 -11.52 -8.31 -14.16
N ALA A 209 -11.54 -9.62 -13.97
CA ALA A 209 -10.51 -10.31 -13.20
C ALA A 209 -9.14 -10.25 -13.90
N GLU A 210 -9.11 -10.36 -15.23
CA GLU A 210 -7.89 -10.23 -16.04
C GLU A 210 -7.32 -8.79 -16.05
N GLN A 211 -8.18 -7.76 -16.11
CA GLN A 211 -7.76 -6.36 -15.94
C GLN A 211 -7.09 -6.13 -14.57
N LEU A 212 -7.63 -6.70 -13.50
CA LEU A 212 -7.05 -6.64 -12.16
C LEU A 212 -5.71 -7.41 -12.06
N ARG A 213 -5.56 -8.53 -12.78
CA ARG A 213 -4.33 -9.32 -12.87
C ARG A 213 -3.21 -8.57 -13.58
N ALA A 214 -3.50 -7.93 -14.71
CA ALA A 214 -2.53 -7.17 -15.50
C ALA A 214 -1.82 -6.09 -14.67
N PHE A 215 -2.57 -5.41 -13.80
CA PHE A 215 -2.03 -4.40 -12.89
C PHE A 215 -1.33 -4.99 -11.66
N ALA A 216 -1.83 -6.10 -11.08
CA ALA A 216 -1.25 -6.71 -9.88
C ALA A 216 0.23 -7.14 -10.08
N ASN A 217 0.60 -7.52 -11.30
CA ASN A 217 1.97 -7.87 -11.68
C ASN A 217 2.93 -6.67 -11.81
N LEU A 218 2.43 -5.43 -11.66
CA LEU A 218 3.22 -4.19 -11.71
C LEU A 218 3.44 -3.55 -10.31
N ASP A 219 2.74 -4.03 -9.28
CA ASP A 219 2.88 -3.57 -7.88
C ASP A 219 4.09 -4.21 -7.16
N SER A 220 4.72 -5.24 -7.76
CA SER A 220 5.77 -6.06 -7.14
C SER A 220 7.21 -5.60 -7.44
N SER A 221 7.41 -4.48 -8.16
CA SER A 221 8.73 -4.00 -8.56
C SER A 221 9.15 -2.70 -7.85
N LEU A 222 9.42 -2.78 -6.54
CA LEU A 222 10.34 -1.86 -5.87
C LEU A 222 11.60 -2.64 -5.49
N PRO A 223 12.79 -2.30 -6.02
CA PRO A 223 14.03 -2.98 -5.66
C PRO A 223 14.36 -2.69 -4.19
N PRO A 224 14.98 -3.64 -3.46
CA PRO A 224 15.42 -3.40 -2.09
C PRO A 224 16.41 -2.25 -2.06
N GLY A 225 16.13 -1.25 -1.21
CA GLY A 225 17.09 -0.21 -0.89
C GLY A 225 18.36 -0.85 -0.34
N ARG A 226 19.46 -0.77 -1.08
CA ARG A 226 20.75 -1.35 -0.67
C ARG A 226 21.18 -0.69 0.64
N SER A 227 21.26 -1.48 1.70
CA SER A 227 21.95 -1.09 2.93
C SER A 227 23.40 -0.74 2.58
N ALA A 228 23.77 0.53 2.66
CA ALA A 228 25.15 0.93 2.46
C ALA A 228 26.02 0.35 3.60
N PRO A 229 27.20 -0.20 3.31
CA PRO A 229 28.09 -0.71 4.35
C PRO A 229 28.54 0.44 5.26
N SER A 230 28.43 0.24 6.57
CA SER A 230 28.81 1.23 7.57
C SER A 230 30.33 1.43 7.61
N THR A 231 30.84 2.42 6.88
CA THR A 231 32.24 2.84 6.97
C THR A 231 32.50 3.62 8.26
N SER A 232 32.70 2.86 9.35
CA SER A 232 33.31 3.36 10.57
C SER A 232 34.72 3.85 10.28
N THR A 233 34.89 5.16 10.09
CA THR A 233 36.20 5.83 10.20
C THR A 233 36.15 6.84 11.35
N GLY A 234 36.37 6.32 12.57
CA GLY A 234 36.44 7.12 13.78
C GLY A 234 37.56 8.17 13.70
N ARG A 235 37.17 9.46 13.65
CA ARG A 235 38.09 10.60 13.60
C ARG A 235 38.72 10.88 14.98
N SER A 236 39.69 10.06 15.39
CA SER A 236 40.45 10.29 16.60
C SER A 236 41.41 11.48 16.44
N ARG A 237 41.02 12.64 17.01
CA ARG A 237 41.94 13.77 17.20
C ARG A 237 42.89 13.45 18.35
N ARG A 238 44.19 13.34 18.10
CA ARG A 238 45.22 13.56 19.13
C ARG A 238 46.05 14.78 18.78
N ARG A 239 46.07 15.73 19.71
CA ARG A 239 46.85 16.97 19.69
C ARG A 239 48.25 16.61 20.22
N ALA A 240 49.31 16.98 19.51
CA ALA A 240 50.68 16.83 19.98
C ALA A 240 51.30 18.20 20.25
N THR A 241 51.70 18.43 21.49
CA THR A 241 52.56 19.54 21.92
C THR A 241 54.02 19.08 21.89
N PRO A 242 54.95 19.83 21.25
CA PRO A 242 56.37 19.54 21.38
C PRO A 242 56.94 20.20 22.64
N GLY A 243 57.46 19.38 23.57
CA GLY A 243 58.35 19.79 24.65
C GLY A 243 59.81 19.83 24.19
N ARG A 244 60.66 20.57 24.92
CA ARG A 244 62.05 20.92 24.59
C ARG A 244 63.10 19.90 25.10
N GLU A 245 64.35 20.19 24.70
CA GLU A 245 65.65 19.80 25.33
C GLU A 245 66.21 18.38 25.00
N ALA A 246 67.52 18.20 24.76
CA ALA A 246 68.67 19.12 24.57
C ALA A 246 69.91 18.41 23.92
N GLU A 247 70.92 19.22 23.49
CA GLU A 247 72.39 18.92 23.33
C GLU A 247 72.87 17.72 22.44
N GLU A 248 74.02 17.67 21.74
CA GLU A 248 75.14 18.58 21.36
C GLU A 248 75.09 18.81 19.80
N GLY A 249 76.00 19.47 19.06
CA GLY A 249 77.22 20.24 19.38
C GLY A 249 78.26 20.31 18.24
N ARG A 250 79.32 21.13 18.43
CA ARG A 250 80.48 21.43 17.54
C ARG A 250 80.16 22.07 16.15
N GLY A 251 80.91 23.07 15.68
CA GLY A 251 82.03 23.79 16.31
C GLY A 251 82.55 24.98 15.48
N LEU A 252 83.45 25.76 16.12
CA LEU A 252 84.35 26.81 15.61
C LEU A 252 83.84 27.75 14.51
#